data_AF-A0A0G1VUE1-F1
#
_entry.id   AF-A0A0G1VUE1-F1
#
_cell.length_a   1.000
_cell.length_b   1.000
_cell.length_c   1.000
_cell.angle_alpha   90.00
_cell.angle_beta   90.00
_cell.angle_gamma   90.00
#
_symmetry.space_group_name_H-M   'P 1'
#
loop_
_entity.id
_entity.type
_entity.pdbx_description
1 polymer ?
#
loop_
_entity_poly.entity_id
_entity_poly.type
_entity_poly.pdbx_seq_one_letter_code
_entity_poly.pdbx_strand_id
1 'polypeptide(L)'
;MKLLSKTISIVFFFLGLQLASVSPVFAQTSPWSGVCVSPTDETVATIQGLQCLLANVLSIFLTLVGVTAFIMLIVASFRLLVSGGDTKQVEKGRNSVTYAIIGLVVAVSAFIILNLIADFTGVRTILEFKIPSSESTGI
;
A
#
# COMPACT_ATOMS: atom_id res chain seq x y z
N MET A 1 10.85 33.38 16.85
CA MET A 1 11.22 32.92 15.49
C MET A 1 12.42 31.96 15.44
N LYS A 2 13.49 32.18 16.23
CA LYS A 2 14.70 31.32 16.23
C LYS A 2 14.50 29.87 16.70
N LEU A 3 13.52 29.61 17.58
CA LEU A 3 13.20 28.26 18.09
C LEU A 3 12.44 27.40 17.06
N LEU A 4 11.55 28.00 16.27
CA LEU A 4 10.72 27.32 15.26
C LEU A 4 11.57 26.80 14.09
N SER A 5 12.55 27.59 13.64
CA SER A 5 13.53 27.20 12.60
C SER A 5 14.40 26.01 13.05
N LYS A 6 14.72 25.93 14.35
CA LYS A 6 15.56 24.87 14.91
C LYS A 6 14.82 23.54 14.96
N THR A 7 13.55 23.52 15.35
CA THR A 7 12.70 22.32 15.32
C THR A 7 12.45 21.81 13.90
N ILE A 8 12.27 22.70 12.91
CA ILE A 8 12.11 22.31 11.50
C ILE A 8 13.39 21.65 10.97
N SER A 9 14.57 22.20 11.31
CA SER A 9 15.85 21.64 10.89
C SER A 9 16.14 20.28 11.53
N ILE A 10 15.77 20.07 12.80
CA ILE A 10 15.89 18.77 13.48
C ILE A 10 14.97 17.72 12.86
N VAL A 11 13.71 18.09 12.54
CA VAL A 11 12.78 17.17 11.88
C VAL A 11 13.25 16.82 10.47
N PHE A 12 13.81 17.76 9.72
CA PHE A 12 14.40 17.50 8.39
C PHE A 12 15.63 16.59 8.47
N PHE A 13 16.47 16.76 9.50
CA PHE A 13 17.62 15.91 9.74
C PHE A 13 17.21 14.49 10.15
N PHE A 14 16.20 14.35 11.02
CA PHE A 14 15.66 13.05 11.42
C PHE A 14 14.97 12.36 10.24
N LEU A 15 14.18 13.07 9.43
CA LEU A 15 13.54 12.55 8.22
C LEU A 15 14.57 12.17 7.14
N GLY A 16 15.63 12.96 6.97
CA GLY A 16 16.76 12.67 6.09
C GLY A 16 17.55 11.43 6.52
N LEU A 17 17.70 11.22 7.84
CA LEU A 17 18.33 10.03 8.39
C LEU A 17 17.48 8.76 8.20
N GLN A 18 16.15 8.88 8.25
CA GLN A 18 15.24 7.77 7.92
C GLN A 18 15.26 7.41 6.42
N LEU A 19 15.57 8.37 5.55
CA LEU A 19 15.74 8.15 4.11
C LEU A 19 17.08 7.48 3.76
N ALA A 20 18.09 7.57 4.63
CA ALA A 20 19.38 6.90 4.45
C ALA A 20 19.31 5.39 4.75
N SER A 21 18.23 4.91 5.40
CA SER A 21 17.95 3.50 5.65
C SER A 21 16.84 2.95 4.74
N VAL A 22 16.62 3.53 3.56
CA VAL A 22 15.74 2.89 2.56
C VAL A 22 16.43 1.61 2.09
N SER A 23 16.17 0.52 2.82
CA SER A 23 16.39 -0.82 2.30
C SER A 23 15.69 -0.91 0.95
N PRO A 24 16.29 -1.57 -0.06
CA PRO A 24 15.66 -1.71 -1.36
C PRO A 24 14.24 -2.22 -1.15
N VAL A 25 13.26 -1.42 -1.56
CA VAL A 25 11.88 -1.88 -1.68
C VAL A 25 11.96 -3.07 -2.64
N PHE A 26 11.54 -4.24 -2.17
CA PHE A 26 11.61 -5.50 -2.90
C PHE A 26 10.69 -5.44 -4.12
N ALA A 27 11.18 -4.82 -5.19
CA ALA A 27 10.68 -4.96 -6.56
C ALA A 27 11.49 -6.02 -7.33
N GLN A 28 12.38 -6.76 -6.65
CA GLN A 28 13.11 -7.87 -7.26
C GLN A 28 12.13 -9.02 -7.51
N THR A 29 11.71 -9.14 -8.76
CA THR A 29 10.96 -10.28 -9.26
C THR A 29 11.86 -11.51 -9.21
N SER A 30 11.56 -12.43 -8.29
CA SER A 30 12.06 -13.80 -8.40
C SER A 30 11.53 -14.42 -9.70
N PRO A 31 12.34 -15.22 -10.43
CA PRO A 31 11.83 -15.97 -11.58
C PRO A 31 10.61 -16.80 -11.15
N TRP A 32 9.55 -16.79 -11.97
CA TRP A 32 8.34 -17.54 -11.67
C TRP A 32 8.64 -19.03 -11.67
N SER A 33 8.45 -19.69 -10.54
CA SER A 33 8.71 -21.12 -10.36
C SER A 33 7.56 -21.79 -9.60
N GLY A 34 7.43 -23.11 -9.73
CA GLY A 34 6.40 -23.90 -9.02
C GLY A 34 5.00 -23.72 -9.59
N VAL A 35 4.00 -23.50 -8.73
CA VAL A 35 2.55 -23.46 -9.06
C VAL A 35 2.20 -22.41 -10.13
N CYS A 36 3.08 -21.43 -10.37
CA CYS A 36 2.90 -20.38 -11.36
C CYS A 36 3.33 -20.77 -12.79
N VAL A 37 3.90 -21.96 -12.99
CA VAL A 37 4.29 -22.50 -14.32
C VAL A 37 3.74 -23.93 -14.45
N SER A 38 3.15 -24.26 -15.60
CA SER A 38 2.67 -25.62 -15.85
C SER A 38 3.87 -26.60 -15.88
N PRO A 39 3.82 -27.75 -15.18
CA PRO A 39 4.90 -28.75 -15.24
C PRO A 39 4.96 -29.49 -16.57
N THR A 40 3.94 -29.34 -17.42
CA THR A 40 3.87 -29.94 -18.76
C THR A 40 3.49 -28.86 -19.77
N ASP A 41 4.41 -28.64 -20.71
CA ASP A 41 4.33 -27.80 -21.90
C ASP A 41 4.27 -26.27 -21.70
N GLU A 42 5.40 -25.64 -22.07
CA GLU A 42 5.73 -24.20 -22.13
C GLU A 42 4.82 -23.36 -23.04
N THR A 43 3.66 -23.87 -23.50
CA THR A 43 2.88 -23.25 -24.59
C THR A 43 1.40 -22.99 -24.28
N VAL A 44 0.91 -23.28 -23.07
CA VAL A 44 -0.48 -23.00 -22.70
C VAL A 44 -0.58 -22.19 -21.42
N ALA A 45 -1.13 -20.98 -21.51
CA ALA A 45 -1.43 -20.15 -20.36
C ALA A 45 -2.57 -20.79 -19.54
N THR A 46 -2.24 -21.31 -18.35
CA THR A 46 -3.24 -21.82 -17.41
C THR A 46 -3.91 -20.68 -16.64
N ILE A 47 -5.14 -20.90 -16.17
CA ILE A 47 -5.86 -19.92 -15.32
C ILE A 47 -5.06 -19.62 -14.03
N GLN A 48 -4.32 -20.59 -13.50
CA GLN A 48 -3.37 -20.40 -12.39
C GLN A 48 -2.24 -19.41 -12.73
N GLY A 49 -1.67 -19.47 -13.95
CA GLY A 49 -0.64 -18.51 -14.38
C GLY A 49 -1.16 -17.08 -14.45
N LEU A 50 -2.41 -16.89 -14.89
CA LEU A 50 -3.07 -15.59 -14.88
C LEU A 50 -3.29 -15.07 -13.45
N GLN A 51 -3.64 -15.93 -12.51
CA GLN A 51 -3.77 -15.57 -11.10
C GLN A 51 -2.43 -15.11 -10.50
N CYS A 52 -1.32 -15.80 -10.81
CA CYS A 52 0.01 -15.39 -10.35
C CYS A 52 0.45 -14.04 -10.95
N LEU A 53 0.21 -13.81 -12.24
CA LEU A 53 0.51 -12.52 -12.89
C LEU A 53 -0.25 -11.39 -12.20
N LEU A 54 -1.57 -11.57 -12.01
CA LEU A 54 -2.41 -10.57 -11.38
C LEU A 54 -2.00 -10.31 -9.93
N ALA A 55 -1.63 -11.35 -9.18
CA ALA A 55 -1.15 -11.22 -7.81
C ALA A 55 0.18 -10.45 -7.72
N ASN A 56 1.13 -10.70 -8.64
CA ASN A 56 2.40 -9.99 -8.67
C ASN A 56 2.22 -8.50 -9.01
N VAL A 57 1.41 -8.21 -10.03
CA VAL A 57 1.05 -6.84 -10.39
C VAL A 57 0.38 -6.14 -9.21
N LEU A 58 -0.64 -6.76 -8.62
CA LEU A 58 -1.36 -6.19 -7.49
C LEU A 58 -0.45 -5.95 -6.28
N SER A 59 0.50 -6.85 -5.99
CA SER A 59 1.47 -6.69 -4.89
C SER A 59 2.33 -5.43 -5.05
N ILE A 60 2.83 -5.17 -6.26
CA ILE A 60 3.61 -3.96 -6.58
C ILE A 60 2.73 -2.71 -6.44
N PHE A 61 1.50 -2.75 -6.99
CA PHE A 61 0.56 -1.64 -6.89
C PHE A 61 0.17 -1.34 -5.44
N LEU A 62 -0.15 -2.35 -4.64
CA LEU A 62 -0.51 -2.19 -3.23
C LEU A 62 0.64 -1.58 -2.42
N THR A 63 1.87 -2.01 -2.67
CA THR A 63 3.05 -1.45 -2.00
C THR A 63 3.24 0.03 -2.36
N LEU A 64 3.13 0.38 -3.64
CA LEU A 64 3.27 1.76 -4.11
C LEU A 64 2.15 2.67 -3.59
N VAL A 65 0.91 2.18 -3.59
CA VAL A 65 -0.25 2.90 -3.06
C VAL A 65 -0.11 3.10 -1.56
N GLY A 66 0.31 2.08 -0.81
CA GLY A 66 0.50 2.16 0.64
C GLY A 66 1.53 3.23 1.04
N VAL A 67 2.70 3.24 0.40
CA VAL A 67 3.74 4.24 0.66
C VAL A 67 3.27 5.65 0.28
N THR A 68 2.64 5.80 -0.88
CA THR A 68 2.16 7.11 -1.37
C THR A 68 1.04 7.66 -0.47
N ALA A 69 0.10 6.82 -0.06
CA ALA A 69 -0.98 7.19 0.85
C ALA A 69 -0.43 7.66 2.21
N PHE A 70 0.57 6.96 2.74
CA PHE A 70 1.22 7.33 4.00
C PHE A 70 1.90 8.71 3.93
N ILE A 71 2.65 8.99 2.85
CA ILE A 71 3.31 10.29 2.65
C ILE A 71 2.27 11.42 2.54
N MET A 72 1.21 11.23 1.75
CA MET A 72 0.16 12.25 1.61
C MET A 72 -0.55 12.54 2.94
N LEU A 73 -0.76 11.53 3.78
CA LEU A 73 -1.38 11.69 5.09
C LEU A 73 -0.54 12.61 5.99
N ILE A 74 0.78 12.40 6.03
CA ILE A 74 1.70 13.25 6.79
C ILE A 74 1.66 14.68 6.26
N VAL A 75 1.82 14.88 4.95
CA VAL A 75 1.85 16.21 4.33
C VAL A 75 0.53 16.97 4.53
N ALA A 76 -0.61 16.28 4.40
CA ALA A 76 -1.93 16.85 4.62
C ALA A 76 -2.11 17.34 6.06
N SER A 77 -1.66 16.52 7.03
CA SER A 77 -1.77 16.82 8.46
C SER A 77 -0.91 18.04 8.84
N PHE A 78 0.35 18.08 8.40
CA PHE A 78 1.22 19.23 8.65
C PHE A 78 0.73 20.51 7.96
N ARG A 79 0.20 20.41 6.74
CA ARG A 79 -0.32 21.57 6.01
C ARG A 79 -1.48 22.25 6.73
N LEU A 80 -2.34 21.48 7.39
CA LEU A 80 -3.41 22.06 8.22
C LEU A 80 -2.86 22.78 9.44
N LEU A 81 -1.90 22.19 10.16
CA LEU A 81 -1.35 22.78 11.38
C LEU A 81 -0.55 24.07 11.12
N VAL A 82 0.16 24.14 10.00
CA VAL A 82 1.05 25.26 9.66
C VAL A 82 0.34 26.39 8.89
N SER A 83 -0.93 26.20 8.52
CA SER A 83 -1.66 27.14 7.65
C SER A 83 -1.94 28.53 8.25
N GLY A 84 -1.72 28.75 9.56
CA GLY A 84 -1.52 30.07 10.15
C GLY A 84 -2.66 31.08 9.99
N GLY A 85 -3.86 30.65 9.57
CA GLY A 85 -5.02 31.51 9.32
C GLY A 85 -5.23 31.93 7.85
N ASP A 86 -4.39 31.50 6.91
CA ASP A 86 -4.66 31.69 5.47
C ASP A 86 -5.77 30.75 5.01
N THR A 87 -6.92 31.32 4.64
CA THR A 87 -8.12 30.59 4.25
C THR A 87 -7.89 29.63 3.09
N LYS A 88 -7.04 29.98 2.12
CA LYS A 88 -6.72 29.11 0.99
C LYS A 88 -5.96 27.85 1.40
N GLN A 89 -5.07 27.98 2.38
CA GLN A 89 -4.23 26.87 2.84
C GLN A 89 -4.99 25.95 3.79
N VAL A 90 -5.87 26.53 4.62
CA VAL A 90 -6.81 25.79 5.46
C VAL A 90 -7.79 24.99 4.59
N GLU A 91 -8.36 25.60 3.55
CA GLU A 91 -9.31 24.94 2.67
C GLU A 91 -8.67 23.78 1.89
N LYS A 92 -7.47 23.98 1.34
CA LYS A 92 -6.71 22.90 0.70
C LYS A 92 -6.37 21.76 1.66
N GLY A 93 -5.98 22.09 2.90
CA GLY A 93 -5.71 21.08 3.92
C GLY A 93 -6.97 20.30 4.32
N ARG A 94 -8.12 20.98 4.46
CA ARG A 94 -9.41 20.33 4.77
C ARG A 94 -9.82 19.36 3.67
N ASN A 95 -9.75 19.80 2.42
CA ASN A 95 -10.05 18.93 1.27
C ASN A 95 -9.12 17.71 1.25
N SER A 96 -7.82 17.91 1.50
CA SER A 96 -6.85 16.81 1.56
C SER A 96 -7.16 15.80 2.66
N VAL A 97 -7.60 16.26 3.84
CA VAL A 97 -8.02 15.38 4.94
C VAL A 97 -9.32 14.64 4.60
N THR A 98 -10.29 15.32 3.99
CA THR A 98 -11.53 14.67 3.54
C THR A 98 -11.23 13.54 2.55
N TYR A 99 -10.34 13.75 1.58
CA TYR A 99 -9.93 12.69 0.66
C TYR A 99 -9.23 11.52 1.37
N ALA A 100 -8.37 11.80 2.35
CA ALA A 100 -7.73 10.75 3.14
C ALA A 100 -8.75 9.92 3.96
N ILE A 101 -9.76 10.58 4.55
CA ILE A 101 -10.84 9.93 5.29
C ILE A 101 -11.69 9.07 4.35
N ILE A 102 -12.04 9.56 3.16
CA ILE A 102 -12.80 8.79 2.17
C ILE A 102 -12.02 7.52 1.79
N GLY A 103 -10.71 7.63 1.53
CA GLY A 103 -9.87 6.46 1.24
C GLY A 103 -9.88 5.42 2.36
N LEU A 104 -9.79 5.87 3.62
CA LEU A 104 -9.87 4.98 4.79
C LEU A 104 -11.25 4.31 4.90
N VAL A 105 -12.33 5.06 4.71
CA VAL A 105 -13.70 4.53 4.76
C VAL A 105 -13.92 3.47 3.69
N VAL A 106 -13.40 3.69 2.47
CA VAL A 106 -13.48 2.71 1.38
C VAL A 106 -12.69 1.43 1.70
N ALA A 107 -11.51 1.55 2.32
CA ALA A 107 -10.74 0.37 2.72
C ALA A 107 -11.48 -0.46 3.79
N VAL A 108 -12.07 0.20 4.79
CA VAL A 108 -12.85 -0.47 5.84
C VAL A 108 -14.13 -1.07 5.28
N SER A 109 -14.82 -0.36 4.37
CA SER A 109 -16.06 -0.87 3.77
C SER A 109 -15.82 -2.11 2.92
N ALA A 110 -14.70 -2.19 2.19
CA ALA A 110 -14.31 -3.38 1.45
C ALA A 110 -14.19 -4.60 2.37
N PHE A 111 -13.55 -4.46 3.54
CA PHE A 111 -13.45 -5.55 4.52
C PHE A 111 -14.82 -5.99 5.03
N ILE A 112 -15.71 -5.05 5.36
CA ILE A 112 -17.07 -5.36 5.82
C ILE A 112 -17.84 -6.12 4.75
N ILE A 113 -17.77 -5.68 3.49
CA ILE A 113 -18.46 -6.32 2.37
C ILE A 113 -17.96 -7.75 2.15
N LEU A 114 -16.64 -7.97 2.20
CA LEU A 114 -16.07 -9.33 2.04
C LEU A 114 -16.50 -10.27 3.16
N ASN A 115 -16.53 -9.81 4.41
CA ASN A 115 -17.04 -10.62 5.52
C ASN A 115 -18.53 -10.93 5.36
N LEU A 116 -19.32 -9.94 4.94
CA LEU A 116 -20.74 -10.13 4.68
C LEU A 116 -20.97 -11.22 3.62
N ILE A 117 -20.21 -11.19 2.52
CA ILE A 117 -20.28 -12.22 1.46
C ILE A 117 -19.84 -13.59 1.99
N ALA A 118 -18.78 -13.65 2.80
CA ALA A 118 -18.29 -14.90 3.37
C ALA A 118 -19.33 -15.54 4.31
N ASP A 119 -20.00 -14.73 5.13
CA ASP A 119 -21.04 -15.19 6.04
C ASP A 119 -22.31 -15.63 5.29
N PHE A 120 -22.70 -14.91 4.23
CA PHE A 120 -23.85 -15.28 3.40
C PHE A 120 -23.62 -16.55 2.58
N THR A 121 -22.42 -16.75 2.04
CA THR A 121 -22.10 -17.90 1.18
C THR A 121 -21.64 -19.13 1.97
N GLY A 122 -21.27 -18.96 3.25
CA GLY A 122 -20.67 -20.00 4.08
C GLY A 122 -19.24 -20.37 3.67
N VAL A 123 -18.68 -19.74 2.63
CA VAL A 123 -17.34 -19.99 2.10
C VAL A 123 -16.39 -18.94 2.67
N ARG A 124 -15.80 -19.24 3.83
CA ARG A 124 -14.85 -18.34 4.51
C ARG A 124 -13.49 -18.26 3.82
N THR A 125 -13.22 -19.15 2.86
CA THR A 125 -11.95 -19.23 2.12
C THR A 125 -11.67 -18.02 1.24
N ILE A 126 -12.68 -17.21 0.89
CA ILE A 126 -12.47 -15.96 0.13
C ILE A 126 -11.76 -14.87 0.95
N LEU A 127 -11.73 -15.00 2.28
CA LEU A 127 -10.99 -14.10 3.17
C LEU A 127 -9.51 -14.52 3.29
N GLU A 128 -9.20 -15.77 2.95
CA GLU A 128 -7.85 -16.33 3.00
C GLU A 128 -7.17 -16.19 1.63
N PHE A 129 -6.91 -14.93 1.24
CA PHE A 129 -6.15 -14.65 0.03
C PHE A 129 -4.68 -14.99 0.24
N LYS A 130 -4.33 -16.27 0.05
CA LYS A 130 -2.95 -16.74 0.07
C LYS A 130 -2.35 -16.55 -1.32
N ILE A 131 -1.46 -15.56 -1.45
CA ILE A 131 -0.66 -15.41 -2.66
C ILE A 131 0.34 -16.58 -2.72
N PRO A 132 0.34 -17.40 -3.79
CA PRO A 132 1.38 -18.41 -3.94
C PRO A 132 2.73 -17.71 -4.10
N SER A 133 3.61 -17.88 -3.11
CA SER A 133 5.00 -17.42 -3.15
C SER A 133 5.87 -18.48 -3.84
N SER A 134 6.75 -18.06 -4.74
CA SER A 134 7.67 -18.94 -5.51
C SER A 134 8.71 -19.67 -4.65
N GLU A 135 8.75 -19.40 -3.34
CA GLU A 135 9.63 -20.07 -2.38
C GLU A 135 8.84 -21.14 -1.60
N SER A 136 8.67 -22.32 -2.21
CA SER A 136 8.23 -23.53 -1.50
C SER A 136 8.61 -24.80 -2.26
N THR A 137 9.90 -24.98 -2.51
CA THR A 137 10.51 -26.33 -2.66
C THR A 137 11.90 -26.29 -2.06
N GLY A 138 11.94 -26.23 -0.74
CA GLY A 138 13.07 -26.70 0.08
C GLY A 138 12.76 -28.10 0.59
N ILE A 139 12.45 -29.02 -0.32
CA ILE A 139 12.76 -30.46 -0.22
C ILE A 139 13.16 -30.89 -1.64
#